data_AF-A0A1T4MIA7-F1
#
_entry.id   AF-A0A1T4MIA7-F1
#
_cell.length_a   1.000
_cell.length_b   1.000
_cell.length_c   1.000
_cell.angle_alpha   90.00
_cell.angle_beta   90.00
_cell.angle_gamma   90.00
#
_symmetry.space_group_name_H-M   'P 1'
#
loop_
_entity.id
_entity.type
_entity.pdbx_description
1 polymer ?
#
loop_
_entity_poly.entity_id
_entity_poly.type
_entity_poly.pdbx_seq_one_letter_code
_entity_poly.pdbx_strand_id
1 'polypeptide(L)'
;MKLRTVVAAILLVTGLTAQAQSEQSREPLRLGVSIMPGVSLNNPSNFVLGADLRLQQSIGNSVSWILTSGYTHFFWDGGHTGYIPVKGGLKVFATPALYFAGEAGAGFGTQSGTGTSFVYSPSIGTIVARDWDISVKYEDFTKYSATKQLALRVAYGFKL
;
A
#
# COMPACT_ATOMS: atom_id res chain seq x y z
N MET A 1 19.39 -44.01 14.62
CA MET A 1 18.19 -43.37 15.20
C MET A 1 18.68 -42.46 16.32
N LYS A 2 18.55 -41.13 16.35
CA LYS A 2 17.62 -40.20 15.72
C LYS A 2 18.33 -38.88 15.36
N LEU A 3 18.03 -38.41 14.16
CA LEU A 3 18.29 -37.10 13.58
C LEU A 3 17.38 -36.05 14.23
N ARG A 4 17.85 -34.81 14.43
CA ARG A 4 17.08 -33.57 14.19
C ARG A 4 17.90 -32.30 14.43
N THR A 5 18.46 -31.84 13.32
CA THR A 5 18.90 -30.49 12.97
C THR A 5 17.76 -29.48 13.12
N VAL A 6 18.01 -28.28 13.67
CA VAL A 6 17.37 -27.04 13.18
C VAL A 6 18.42 -25.92 13.22
N VAL A 7 18.67 -25.40 12.02
CA VAL A 7 19.69 -24.45 11.62
C VAL A 7 19.27 -23.02 11.96
N ALA A 8 20.22 -22.23 12.47
CA ALA A 8 20.13 -20.78 12.54
C ALA A 8 20.06 -20.19 11.12
N ALA A 9 18.92 -19.61 10.75
CA ALA A 9 18.76 -18.92 9.48
C ALA A 9 19.22 -17.46 9.61
N ILE A 10 20.53 -17.27 9.42
CA ILE A 10 21.09 -16.02 8.93
C ILE A 10 20.84 -16.03 7.41
N LEU A 11 19.91 -15.21 6.93
CA LEU A 11 19.70 -14.95 5.50
C LEU A 11 19.80 -13.43 5.32
N LEU A 12 21.04 -12.92 5.22
CA LEU A 12 21.65 -12.54 3.94
C LEU A 12 20.79 -11.55 3.15
N VAL A 13 21.10 -10.28 3.37
CA VAL A 13 20.87 -9.17 2.44
C VAL A 13 21.60 -9.50 1.13
N THR A 14 20.91 -10.16 0.21
CA THR A 14 21.40 -10.38 -1.16
C THR A 14 20.56 -9.56 -2.12
N GLY A 15 21.20 -8.56 -2.71
CA GLY A 15 20.95 -8.06 -4.07
C GLY A 15 19.50 -7.77 -4.44
N LEU A 16 19.17 -6.48 -4.49
CA LEU A 16 18.18 -5.94 -5.42
C LEU A 16 18.64 -6.23 -6.87
N THR A 17 18.56 -7.48 -7.33
CA THR A 17 18.59 -7.76 -8.76
C THR A 17 17.21 -7.41 -9.29
N ALA A 18 17.03 -6.14 -9.64
CA ALA A 18 15.99 -5.72 -10.55
C ALA A 18 16.17 -6.55 -11.83
N GLN A 19 15.39 -7.63 -11.97
CA GLN A 19 15.32 -8.33 -13.24
C GLN A 19 14.59 -7.38 -14.21
N ALA A 20 15.40 -6.68 -15.01
CA ALA A 20 14.97 -5.98 -16.19
C ALA A 20 14.44 -7.02 -17.20
N GLN A 21 13.17 -7.40 -17.03
CA GLN A 21 12.53 -8.38 -17.89
C GLN A 21 12.06 -7.69 -19.19
N SER A 22 12.90 -7.83 -20.22
CA SER A 22 12.61 -7.87 -21.66
C SER A 22 11.67 -6.81 -22.26
N GLU A 23 12.22 -6.04 -23.20
CA GLU A 23 11.49 -5.17 -24.13
C GLU A 23 10.42 -5.93 -24.92
N GLN A 24 9.16 -5.73 -24.56
CA GLN A 24 8.02 -5.99 -25.44
C GLN A 24 6.91 -5.00 -25.08
N SER A 25 7.02 -3.77 -25.58
CA SER A 25 6.01 -2.70 -25.58
C SER A 25 5.06 -2.70 -24.37
N ARG A 26 5.61 -2.86 -23.17
CA ARG A 26 4.84 -2.73 -21.93
C ARG A 26 4.77 -1.25 -21.62
N GLU A 27 3.56 -0.75 -21.39
CA GLU A 27 3.35 0.59 -20.84
C GLU A 27 4.35 0.86 -19.71
N PRO A 28 4.98 2.05 -19.68
CA PRO A 28 6.08 2.33 -18.76
C PRO A 28 5.64 2.12 -17.31
N LEU A 29 6.53 1.53 -16.52
CA LEU A 29 6.34 1.39 -15.08
C LEU A 29 6.20 2.78 -14.48
N ARG A 30 5.18 2.99 -13.65
CA ARG A 30 4.96 4.26 -12.97
C ARG A 30 5.20 4.10 -11.48
N LEU A 31 5.94 5.04 -10.90
CA LEU A 31 6.13 5.15 -9.47
C LEU A 31 5.31 6.34 -8.96
N GLY A 32 4.34 6.10 -8.10
CA GLY A 32 3.60 7.12 -7.38
C GLY A 32 4.16 7.34 -5.98
N VAL A 33 4.35 8.59 -5.58
CA VAL A 33 4.64 8.97 -4.19
C VAL A 33 3.42 9.68 -3.65
N SER A 34 2.96 9.36 -2.44
CA SER A 34 1.74 9.94 -1.89
C SER A 34 1.83 10.32 -0.42
N ILE A 35 0.93 11.22 -0.04
CA ILE A 35 0.56 11.50 1.34
C ILE A 35 -0.92 11.15 1.55
N MET A 36 -1.26 10.77 2.77
CA MET A 36 -2.57 10.22 3.11
C MET A 36 -3.05 10.72 4.48
N PRO A 37 -3.52 11.98 4.59
CA PRO A 37 -4.30 12.39 5.74
C PRO A 37 -5.64 11.63 5.78
N GLY A 38 -6.04 11.19 6.97
CA GLY A 38 -7.27 10.42 7.16
C GLY A 38 -7.78 10.48 8.59
N VAL A 39 -8.91 9.80 8.80
CA VAL A 39 -9.56 9.67 10.10
C VAL A 39 -9.80 8.20 10.40
N SER A 40 -9.72 7.83 11.67
CA SER A 40 -10.13 6.50 12.10
C SER A 40 -11.65 6.40 12.16
N LEU A 41 -12.21 5.30 11.65
CA LEU A 41 -13.66 5.09 11.63
C LEU A 41 -14.22 4.55 12.95
N ASN A 42 -13.37 3.91 13.76
CA ASN A 42 -13.80 3.30 15.01
C ASN A 42 -13.59 4.20 16.23
N ASN A 43 -12.88 5.33 16.08
CA ASN A 43 -12.70 6.34 17.11
C ASN A 43 -12.71 7.72 16.45
N PRO A 44 -13.82 8.48 16.57
CA PRO A 44 -14.03 9.71 15.81
C PRO A 44 -13.07 10.87 16.16
N SER A 45 -12.27 10.76 17.24
CA SER A 45 -11.23 11.73 17.61
C SER A 45 -9.84 11.44 17.02
N ASN A 46 -9.66 10.33 16.30
CA ASN A 46 -8.33 9.84 15.93
C ASN A 46 -7.94 10.25 14.51
N PHE A 47 -6.87 11.05 14.42
CA PHE A 47 -6.26 11.43 13.15
C PHE A 47 -5.32 10.33 12.65
N VAL A 48 -5.22 10.17 11.33
CA VAL A 48 -4.30 9.24 10.69
C VAL A 48 -3.49 9.99 9.65
N LEU A 49 -2.19 9.75 9.60
CA LEU A 49 -1.32 10.30 8.57
C LEU A 49 -0.46 9.18 8.01
N GLY A 50 -0.46 9.04 6.69
CA GLY A 50 0.40 8.10 6.01
C GLY A 50 1.15 8.70 4.84
N ALA A 51 2.16 7.99 4.40
CA ALA A 51 2.84 8.20 3.13
C ALA A 51 3.06 6.83 2.47
N ASP A 52 2.86 6.74 1.16
CA ASP A 52 3.10 5.50 0.43
C ASP A 52 3.83 5.71 -0.89
N LEU A 53 4.48 4.65 -1.32
CA LEU A 53 5.02 4.45 -2.65
C LEU A 53 4.16 3.41 -3.34
N ARG A 54 3.76 3.69 -4.58
CA ARG A 54 2.96 2.78 -5.40
C ARG A 54 3.65 2.55 -6.73
N LEU A 55 4.04 1.31 -7.00
CA LEU A 55 4.38 0.87 -8.34
C LEU A 55 3.10 0.51 -9.08
N GLN A 56 2.99 0.95 -10.33
CA GLN A 56 1.86 0.69 -11.20
C GLN A 56 2.37 0.31 -12.59
N GLN A 57 1.87 -0.77 -13.16
CA GLN A 57 2.09 -1.08 -14.57
C GLN A 57 0.82 -1.61 -15.22
N SER A 58 0.59 -1.17 -16.46
CA SER A 58 -0.59 -1.57 -17.21
C SER A 58 -0.47 -3.01 -17.69
N ILE A 59 -1.56 -3.77 -17.56
CA ILE A 59 -1.68 -5.15 -18.03
C ILE A 59 -2.76 -5.33 -19.10
N GLY A 60 -3.57 -4.30 -19.34
CA GLY A 60 -4.56 -4.28 -20.41
C GLY A 60 -5.04 -2.85 -20.67
N ASN A 61 -6.09 -2.70 -21.48
CA ASN A 61 -6.54 -1.38 -21.95
C ASN A 61 -7.09 -0.47 -20.83
N SER A 62 -7.62 -1.05 -19.74
CA SER A 62 -8.21 -0.30 -18.62
C SER A 62 -7.85 -0.85 -17.25
N VAL A 63 -6.87 -1.76 -17.17
CA VAL A 63 -6.48 -2.43 -15.92
C VAL A 63 -4.98 -2.32 -15.73
N SER A 64 -4.57 -1.91 -14.53
CA SER A 64 -3.18 -1.88 -14.09
C SER A 64 -3.04 -2.72 -12.83
N TRP A 65 -1.92 -3.44 -12.71
CA TRP A 65 -1.51 -3.97 -11.42
C TRP A 65 -0.87 -2.85 -10.62
N ILE A 66 -1.05 -2.92 -9.31
CA ILE A 66 -0.45 -1.99 -8.35
C ILE A 66 0.21 -2.74 -7.21
N LEU A 67 1.36 -2.25 -6.78
CA LEU A 67 2.05 -2.70 -5.58
C LEU A 67 2.35 -1.47 -4.74
N THR A 68 1.78 -1.41 -3.55
CA THR A 68 1.88 -0.27 -2.64
C THR A 68 2.57 -0.68 -1.37
N SER A 69 3.57 0.10 -0.96
CA SER A 69 4.24 -0.02 0.33
C SER A 69 4.45 1.36 0.93
N GLY A 70 4.37 1.48 2.24
CA GLY A 70 4.48 2.78 2.88
C GLY A 70 4.51 2.72 4.39
N TYR A 71 4.12 3.82 5.01
CA TYR A 71 4.00 3.95 6.45
C TYR A 71 2.71 4.70 6.78
N THR A 72 1.93 4.16 7.71
CA THR A 72 0.70 4.76 8.22
C THR A 72 0.84 4.94 9.72
N HIS A 73 0.58 6.15 10.21
CA HIS A 73 0.65 6.51 11.61
C HIS A 73 -0.74 6.89 12.13
N PHE A 74 -1.20 6.19 13.16
CA PHE A 74 -2.46 6.45 13.84
C PHE A 74 -2.19 7.22 15.13
N PHE A 75 -2.87 8.36 15.29
CA PHE A 75 -2.83 9.17 16.50
C PHE A 75 -4.11 8.94 17.32
N TRP A 76 -3.98 8.77 18.64
CA TRP A 76 -5.12 8.67 19.56
C TRP A 76 -4.82 9.31 20.90
N ASP A 77 -5.86 9.51 21.71
CA ASP A 77 -5.73 10.11 23.04
C ASP A 77 -4.88 9.20 23.95
N GLY A 78 -3.63 9.62 24.19
CA GLY A 78 -2.67 8.91 25.05
C GLY A 78 -1.66 8.01 24.33
N GLY A 79 -1.58 8.04 22.99
CA GLY A 79 -0.55 7.29 22.27
C GLY A 79 -0.62 7.41 20.76
N HIS A 80 0.23 6.64 20.11
CA HIS A 80 0.29 6.54 18.66
C HIS A 80 0.67 5.12 18.28
N THR A 81 0.34 4.67 17.07
CA THR A 81 0.88 3.42 16.50
C THR A 81 1.17 3.56 15.00
N GLY A 82 2.30 2.98 14.61
CA GLY A 82 2.73 2.90 13.22
C GLY A 82 2.50 1.51 12.61
N TYR A 83 2.13 1.51 11.33
CA TYR A 83 2.02 0.32 10.51
C TYR A 83 2.74 0.52 9.17
N ILE A 84 3.42 -0.51 8.71
CA ILE A 84 4.01 -0.60 7.37
C ILE A 84 3.12 -1.54 6.55
N PRO A 85 2.20 -1.02 5.73
CA PRO A 85 1.43 -1.84 4.81
C PRO A 85 2.27 -2.24 3.60
N VAL A 86 2.21 -3.52 3.22
CA VAL A 86 2.71 -4.05 1.94
C VAL A 86 1.54 -4.72 1.25
N LYS A 87 1.07 -4.14 0.14
CA LYS A 87 -0.18 -4.52 -0.52
C LYS A 87 0.01 -4.66 -2.02
N GLY A 88 -0.56 -5.71 -2.59
CA GLY A 88 -0.73 -5.88 -4.03
C GLY A 88 -2.20 -5.71 -4.41
N GLY A 89 -2.46 -5.26 -5.63
CA GLY A 89 -3.83 -5.01 -6.05
C GLY A 89 -3.99 -4.73 -7.53
N LEU A 90 -5.23 -4.37 -7.88
CA LEU A 90 -5.62 -3.99 -9.23
C LEU A 90 -6.24 -2.60 -9.19
N LYS A 91 -5.98 -1.83 -10.24
CA LYS A 91 -6.57 -0.53 -10.53
C LYS A 91 -7.28 -0.61 -11.88
N VAL A 92 -8.58 -0.36 -11.88
CA VAL A 92 -9.46 -0.45 -13.04
C VAL A 92 -10.01 0.93 -13.37
N PHE A 93 -9.80 1.37 -14.61
CA PHE A 93 -10.25 2.66 -15.11
C PHE A 93 -11.65 2.54 -15.69
N ALA A 94 -12.61 3.24 -15.07
CA ALA A 94 -13.97 3.37 -15.60
C ALA A 94 -14.03 4.44 -16.69
N THR A 95 -13.21 5.49 -16.56
CA THR A 95 -12.97 6.50 -17.59
C THR A 95 -11.47 6.78 -17.68
N PRO A 96 -10.98 7.55 -18.66
CA PRO A 96 -9.55 7.90 -18.74
C PRO A 96 -8.99 8.61 -17.49
N ALA A 97 -9.86 9.17 -16.63
CA ALA A 97 -9.48 9.82 -15.39
C ALA A 97 -9.95 9.04 -14.15
N LEU A 98 -11.19 8.54 -14.14
CA LEU A 98 -11.82 7.91 -12.98
C LEU A 98 -11.48 6.42 -12.89
N TYR A 99 -11.10 5.97 -11.70
CA TYR A 99 -10.72 4.60 -11.44
C TYR A 99 -11.27 4.08 -10.11
N PHE A 100 -11.34 2.75 -10.03
CA PHE A 100 -11.53 1.99 -8.81
C PHE A 100 -10.28 1.15 -8.58
N ALA A 101 -9.82 1.02 -7.34
CA ALA A 101 -8.71 0.16 -7.02
C ALA A 101 -8.99 -0.66 -5.76
N GLY A 102 -8.58 -1.91 -5.80
CA GLY A 102 -8.65 -2.83 -4.67
C GLY A 102 -7.28 -3.40 -4.39
N GLU A 103 -6.81 -3.22 -3.15
CA GLU A 103 -5.51 -3.71 -2.70
C GLU A 103 -5.69 -4.61 -1.48
N ALA A 104 -4.85 -5.63 -1.36
CA ALA A 104 -4.79 -6.49 -0.18
C ALA A 104 -3.36 -6.97 0.07
N GLY A 105 -3.04 -7.32 1.31
CA GLY A 105 -1.72 -7.81 1.68
C GLY A 105 -1.52 -7.90 3.19
N ALA A 106 -0.33 -7.53 3.63
CA ALA A 106 0.08 -7.62 5.02
C ALA A 106 0.48 -6.24 5.57
N GLY A 107 0.02 -5.92 6.77
CA GLY A 107 0.46 -4.78 7.56
C GLY A 107 1.35 -5.24 8.70
N PHE A 108 2.53 -4.67 8.79
CA PHE A 108 3.48 -4.93 9.88
C PHE A 108 3.41 -3.79 10.87
N GLY A 109 3.03 -4.07 12.13
CA GLY A 109 3.08 -3.05 13.17
C GLY A 109 4.52 -2.75 13.58
N THR A 110 4.82 -1.48 13.85
CA THR A 110 6.18 -1.05 14.20
C THR A 110 6.46 -0.99 15.70
N GLN A 111 5.51 -1.42 16.53
CA GLN A 111 5.66 -1.42 18.00
C GLN A 111 5.89 -2.81 18.56
N SER A 112 6.56 -2.87 19.72
CA SER A 112 6.76 -4.10 20.47
C SER A 112 5.42 -4.77 20.79
N GLY A 113 5.24 -6.00 20.33
CA GLY A 113 3.99 -6.77 20.52
C GLY A 113 2.95 -6.59 19.39
N THR A 114 3.16 -5.67 18.45
CA THR A 114 2.36 -5.63 17.22
C THR A 114 2.90 -6.64 16.20
N GLY A 115 2.03 -7.54 15.73
CA GLY A 115 2.40 -8.57 14.77
C GLY A 115 1.92 -8.23 13.36
N THR A 116 2.02 -9.19 12.45
CA THR A 116 1.47 -9.08 11.11
C THR A 116 -0.07 -9.14 11.16
N SER A 117 -0.72 -8.20 10.48
CA SER A 117 -2.16 -8.20 10.21
C SER A 117 -2.39 -8.35 8.72
N PHE A 118 -3.46 -9.03 8.33
CA PHE A 118 -3.96 -8.86 6.97
C PHE A 118 -4.51 -7.44 6.82
N VAL A 119 -4.28 -6.82 5.67
CA VAL A 119 -4.78 -5.50 5.32
C VAL A 119 -5.48 -5.56 3.97
N TYR A 120 -6.63 -4.90 3.86
CA TYR A 120 -7.29 -4.68 2.59
C TYR A 120 -7.71 -3.23 2.47
N SER A 121 -7.79 -2.76 1.22
CA SER A 121 -7.82 -1.34 0.93
C SER A 121 -8.53 -1.03 -0.40
N PRO A 122 -9.86 -1.02 -0.44
CA PRO A 122 -10.63 -0.50 -1.56
C PRO A 122 -10.52 1.03 -1.64
N SER A 123 -10.49 1.55 -2.85
CA SER A 123 -10.40 2.99 -3.13
C SER A 123 -11.08 3.35 -4.44
N ILE A 124 -11.49 4.61 -4.52
CA ILE A 124 -11.97 5.26 -5.74
C ILE A 124 -11.20 6.56 -5.90
N GLY A 125 -10.81 6.88 -7.13
CA GLY A 125 -10.02 8.06 -7.38
C GLY A 125 -10.10 8.57 -8.80
N THR A 126 -9.45 9.70 -9.02
CA THR A 126 -9.35 10.36 -10.30
C THR A 126 -7.91 10.81 -10.56
N ILE A 127 -7.52 10.80 -11.83
CA ILE A 127 -6.24 11.37 -12.29
C ILE A 127 -6.49 12.79 -12.78
N VAL A 128 -5.77 13.75 -12.21
CA VAL A 128 -5.80 15.17 -12.57
C VAL A 128 -4.46 15.55 -13.19
N ALA A 129 -4.47 16.42 -14.19
CA ALA A 129 -3.26 16.93 -14.83
C ALA A 129 -2.24 15.84 -15.25
N ARG A 130 -2.76 14.66 -15.66
CA ARG A 130 -2.03 13.46 -16.12
C ARG A 130 -1.16 12.72 -15.09
N ASP A 131 -0.58 13.44 -14.14
CA ASP A 131 0.41 12.89 -13.20
C ASP A 131 -0.05 12.94 -11.72
N TRP A 132 -1.09 13.73 -11.41
CA TRP A 132 -1.66 13.77 -10.06
C TRP A 132 -2.77 12.74 -9.90
N ASP A 133 -2.71 11.94 -8.84
CA ASP A 133 -3.71 10.95 -8.49
C ASP A 133 -4.32 11.31 -7.13
N ILE A 134 -5.63 11.58 -7.13
CA ILE A 134 -6.39 11.92 -5.94
C ILE A 134 -7.42 10.81 -5.73
N SER A 135 -7.39 10.18 -4.57
CA SER A 135 -8.28 9.06 -4.24
C SER A 135 -8.74 9.08 -2.80
N VAL A 136 -9.94 8.58 -2.57
CA VAL A 136 -10.42 8.22 -1.24
C VAL A 136 -10.20 6.73 -1.06
N LYS A 137 -9.55 6.36 0.04
CA LYS A 137 -9.13 5.00 0.35
C LYS A 137 -9.68 4.60 1.71
N TYR A 138 -10.42 3.50 1.75
CA TYR A 138 -10.71 2.80 3.00
C TYR A 138 -9.60 1.79 3.24
N GLU A 139 -9.06 1.68 4.45
CA GLU A 139 -8.04 0.69 4.79
C GLU A 139 -8.32 0.09 6.17
N ASP A 140 -8.20 -1.24 6.26
CA ASP A 140 -8.57 -2.00 7.44
C ASP A 140 -7.54 -3.09 7.72
N PHE A 141 -6.91 -3.01 8.88
CA PHE A 141 -6.01 -4.04 9.38
C PHE A 141 -6.81 -5.01 10.26
N THR A 142 -7.18 -6.17 9.71
CA THR A 142 -8.20 -7.05 10.27
C THR A 142 -7.90 -7.61 11.67
N LYS A 143 -6.61 -7.68 12.05
CA LYS A 143 -6.20 -8.15 13.38
C LYS A 143 -6.50 -7.13 14.48
N TYR A 144 -6.66 -5.85 14.12
CA TYR A 144 -6.81 -4.74 15.05
C TYR A 144 -8.10 -4.00 14.72
N SER A 145 -9.17 -4.26 15.48
CA SER A 145 -10.47 -3.64 15.22
C SER A 145 -10.43 -2.10 15.24
N ALA A 146 -9.49 -1.48 15.97
CA ALA A 146 -9.36 -0.02 16.06
C ALA A 146 -8.62 0.64 14.87
N THR A 147 -8.04 -0.14 13.95
CA THR A 147 -7.23 0.38 12.83
C THR A 147 -8.00 0.29 11.51
N LYS A 148 -9.20 0.86 11.52
CA LYS A 148 -9.98 1.14 10.32
C LYS A 148 -9.84 2.63 10.03
N GLN A 149 -9.52 2.97 8.79
CA GLN A 149 -9.37 4.36 8.39
C GLN A 149 -10.05 4.66 7.07
N LEU A 150 -10.43 5.92 6.93
CA LEU A 150 -10.77 6.55 5.67
C LEU A 150 -9.77 7.68 5.44
N ALA A 151 -9.02 7.59 4.34
CA ALA A 151 -7.94 8.53 4.02
C ALA A 151 -8.11 9.12 2.64
N LEU A 152 -7.75 10.40 2.50
CA LEU A 152 -7.57 11.06 1.22
C LEU A 152 -6.13 10.87 0.79
N ARG A 153 -5.90 10.08 -0.25
CA ARG A 153 -4.58 9.87 -0.85
C ARG A 153 -4.37 10.87 -1.97
N VAL A 154 -3.34 11.69 -1.83
CA VAL A 154 -2.87 12.62 -2.87
C VAL A 154 -1.48 12.16 -3.29
N ALA A 155 -1.34 11.78 -4.56
CA ALA A 155 -0.12 11.21 -5.09
C ALA A 155 0.34 11.91 -6.37
N TYR A 156 1.65 11.89 -6.58
CA TYR A 156 2.28 12.32 -7.81
C TYR A 156 2.97 11.12 -8.47
N GLY A 157 2.66 10.87 -9.74
CA GLY A 157 3.16 9.75 -10.54
C GLY A 157 4.34 10.16 -11.42
N PHE A 158 5.46 9.49 -11.25
CA PHE A 158 6.62 9.55 -12.13
C PHE A 158 6.56 8.42 -13.15
N LYS A 159 6.92 8.70 -14.40
CA LYS A 159 7.18 7.68 -15.42
C LYS A 159 8.65 7.30 -15.32
N LEU A 160 8.93 6.00 -15.20
CA LEU A 160 10.29 5.46 -15.23
C LEU A 160 10.64 5.01 -16.65
#